data_AF-A0A6A9SW13-F1
#
_entry.id   AF-A0A6A9SW13-F1
#
_cell.length_a   1.000
_cell.length_b   1.000
_cell.length_c   1.000
_cell.angle_alpha   90.00
_cell.angle_beta   90.00
_cell.angle_gamma   90.00
#
_symmetry.space_group_name_H-M   'P 1'
#
loop_
_entity.id
_entity.type
_entity.pdbx_description
1 polymer ?
#
loop_
_entity_poly.entity_id
_entity_poly.type
_entity_poly.pdbx_seq_one_letter_code
_entity_poly.pdbx_strand_id
1 'polypeptide(L)'
;MQSITALIDTMHELEDGTVVTIETDEETYHGVIACTEYTAPEGDEAGHLGIKIDGKEGTAGETLEVRTEASASQKFPRPELYADPSGDTEGDPLGPVADITVEVADT
;
A
#
# COMPACT_ATOMS: atom_id res chain seq x y z
N MET A 1 6.90 -0.80 13.40
CA MET A 1 7.93 -0.79 12.33
C MET A 1 8.27 -2.22 11.93
N GLN A 2 7.48 -2.73 11.00
CA GLN A 2 7.72 -3.98 10.27
C GLN A 2 8.95 -3.88 9.36
N SER A 3 9.55 -5.04 9.04
CA SER A 3 10.57 -5.13 7.99
C SER A 3 9.91 -5.00 6.62
N ILE A 4 10.67 -4.55 5.61
CA ILE A 4 10.15 -4.39 4.23
C ILE A 4 9.49 -5.68 3.73
N THR A 5 10.12 -6.83 3.96
CA THR A 5 9.54 -8.13 3.58
C THR A 5 8.21 -8.41 4.28
N ALA A 6 8.05 -8.03 5.55
CA ALA A 6 6.79 -8.23 6.26
C ALA A 6 5.69 -7.30 5.76
N LEU A 7 6.03 -6.06 5.34
CA LEU A 7 5.09 -5.17 4.66
C LEU A 7 4.61 -5.77 3.34
N ILE A 8 5.55 -6.26 2.52
CA ILE A 8 5.26 -6.93 1.23
C ILE A 8 4.35 -8.14 1.45
N ASP A 9 4.70 -9.00 2.41
CA ASP A 9 3.95 -10.22 2.73
C ASP A 9 2.52 -9.86 3.16
N THR A 10 2.39 -8.89 4.08
CA THR A 10 1.09 -8.36 4.51
C THR A 10 0.30 -7.87 3.30
N MET A 11 0.84 -6.96 2.49
CA MET A 11 0.19 -6.40 1.30
C MET A 11 -0.28 -7.49 0.31
N HIS A 12 0.50 -8.57 0.18
CA HIS A 12 0.18 -9.69 -0.71
C HIS A 12 -0.90 -10.62 -0.13
N GLU A 13 -1.03 -10.68 1.19
CA GLU A 13 -2.08 -11.43 1.89
C GLU A 13 -3.39 -10.64 2.07
N LEU A 14 -3.40 -9.33 1.76
CA LEU A 14 -4.60 -8.50 1.87
C LEU A 14 -5.65 -8.85 0.83
N GLU A 15 -6.89 -8.99 1.30
CA GLU A 15 -8.07 -9.22 0.47
C GLU A 15 -8.94 -7.96 0.40
N ASP A 16 -9.73 -7.84 -0.66
CA ASP A 16 -10.73 -6.77 -0.77
C ASP A 16 -11.71 -6.78 0.42
N GLY A 17 -12.07 -5.59 0.90
CA GLY A 17 -12.90 -5.42 2.08
C GLY A 17 -12.16 -5.53 3.42
N THR A 18 -10.86 -5.84 3.42
CA THR A 18 -10.03 -5.86 4.63
C THR A 18 -9.82 -4.45 5.18
N VAL A 19 -10.04 -4.25 6.47
CA VAL A 19 -9.79 -2.97 7.13
C VAL A 19 -8.32 -2.91 7.56
N VAL A 20 -7.61 -1.86 7.16
CA VAL A 20 -6.18 -1.68 7.44
C VAL A 20 -5.86 -0.29 7.96
N THR A 21 -4.91 -0.25 8.88
CA THR A 21 -4.25 0.97 9.33
C THR A 21 -2.85 1.02 8.74
N ILE A 22 -2.52 2.11 8.07
CA ILE A 22 -1.23 2.36 7.43
C ILE A 22 -0.56 3.50 8.15
N GLU A 23 0.59 3.22 8.74
CA GLU A 23 1.40 4.23 9.43
C GLU A 23 2.51 4.69 8.49
N THR A 24 2.66 6.00 8.29
CA THR A 24 3.85 6.62 7.70
C THR A 24 4.66 7.31 8.81
N ASP A 25 5.84 7.85 8.48
CA ASP A 25 6.63 8.62 9.45
C ASP A 25 5.94 9.93 9.88
N GLU A 26 5.04 10.43 9.02
CA GLU A 26 4.36 11.71 9.19
C GLU A 26 2.99 11.56 9.85
N GLU A 27 2.22 10.55 9.46
CA GLU A 27 0.83 10.38 9.91
C GLU A 27 0.32 8.94 9.79
N THR A 28 -0.89 8.70 10.28
CA THR A 28 -1.54 7.39 10.25
C THR A 28 -2.84 7.48 9.46
N TYR A 29 -2.98 6.58 8.49
CA TYR A 29 -4.12 6.48 7.60
C TYR A 29 -4.92 5.23 7.93
N HIS A 30 -6.23 5.34 7.84
CA HIS A 30 -7.13 4.22 8.05
C HIS A 30 -8.06 4.10 6.84
N GLY A 31 -8.18 2.90 6.29
CA GLY A 31 -9.15 2.65 5.26
C GLY A 31 -9.39 1.16 5.02
N VAL A 32 -10.16 0.89 3.97
CA VAL A 32 -10.54 -0.47 3.58
C VAL A 32 -9.89 -0.80 2.24
N ILE A 33 -9.29 -1.98 2.13
CA ILE A 33 -8.71 -2.44 0.87
C ILE A 33 -9.81 -2.50 -0.19
N ALA A 34 -9.63 -1.69 -1.22
CA ALA A 34 -10.51 -1.63 -2.39
C ALA A 34 -10.04 -2.59 -3.48
N CYS A 35 -8.73 -2.70 -3.69
CA CYS A 35 -8.13 -3.56 -4.70
C CYS A 35 -6.67 -3.88 -4.35
N THR A 36 -6.19 -5.05 -4.76
CA THR A 36 -4.77 -5.40 -4.72
C THR A 36 -4.30 -5.75 -6.13
N GLU A 37 -3.12 -5.24 -6.50
CA GLU A 37 -2.50 -5.44 -7.80
C GLU A 37 -1.10 -5.99 -7.61
N TYR A 38 -0.83 -7.13 -8.24
CA TYR A 38 0.47 -7.77 -8.20
C TYR A 38 0.92 -8.15 -9.61
N THR A 39 2.10 -7.66 -9.97
CA THR A 39 2.80 -7.99 -11.21
C THR A 39 4.13 -8.64 -10.82
N ALA A 40 4.31 -9.90 -11.21
CA ALA A 40 5.56 -10.60 -10.96
C ALA A 40 6.69 -10.01 -11.84
N PRO A 41 7.94 -9.94 -11.35
CA PRO A 41 9.07 -9.53 -12.17
C PRO A 41 9.34 -10.57 -13.27
N GLU A 42 9.36 -10.15 -14.53
CA GLU A 42 9.67 -11.01 -15.68
C GLU A 42 10.99 -10.58 -16.36
N GLY A 43 12.02 -11.43 -16.27
CA GLY A 43 13.32 -11.14 -16.88
C GLY A 43 14.03 -9.94 -16.24
N ASP A 44 14.17 -8.85 -17.00
CA ASP A 44 14.75 -7.58 -16.57
C ASP A 44 13.67 -6.57 -16.08
N GLU A 45 12.38 -6.92 -16.19
CA GLU A 45 11.28 -6.06 -15.77
C GLU A 45 11.09 -6.10 -14.25
N ALA A 46 10.77 -4.94 -13.67
CA ALA A 46 10.44 -4.84 -12.26
C ALA A 46 9.07 -5.50 -12.02
N GLY A 47 8.96 -6.26 -10.94
CA GLY A 47 7.68 -6.66 -10.37
C GLY A 47 7.11 -5.51 -9.56
N HIS A 48 5.80 -5.35 -9.62
CA HIS A 48 5.06 -4.28 -8.94
C HIS A 48 4.07 -4.90 -7.98
N LEU A 49 3.98 -4.35 -6.78
CA LEU A 49 2.94 -4.67 -5.81
C LEU A 49 2.29 -3.37 -5.37
N GLY A 50 0.99 -3.26 -5.61
CA GLY A 50 0.16 -2.12 -5.28
C GLY A 50 -1.08 -2.56 -4.51
N ILE A 51 -1.48 -1.81 -3.50
CA ILE A 51 -2.79 -1.95 -2.87
C ILE A 51 -3.49 -0.59 -2.86
N LYS A 52 -4.78 -0.61 -3.19
CA LYS A 52 -5.66 0.56 -3.13
C LYS A 52 -6.50 0.46 -1.88
N ILE A 53 -6.53 1.53 -1.11
CA ILE A 53 -7.27 1.65 0.13
C ILE A 53 -8.25 2.81 -0.01
N ASP A 54 -9.52 2.55 0.25
CA ASP A 54 -10.54 3.59 0.35
C ASP A 54 -10.48 4.18 1.77
N GLY A 55 -10.07 5.44 1.89
CA GLY A 55 -9.92 6.12 3.17
C GLY A 55 -11.25 6.19 3.92
N LYS A 56 -11.28 5.68 5.17
CA LYS A 56 -12.49 5.64 5.99
C LYS A 56 -12.43 6.71 7.09
N GLU A 57 -13.37 7.66 7.02
CA GLU A 57 -13.59 8.77 7.97
C GLU A 57 -12.36 9.63 8.32
N GLY A 58 -12.20 10.77 7.62
CA GLY A 58 -11.29 11.85 8.04
C GLY A 58 -10.53 12.50 6.88
N THR A 59 -10.11 11.67 5.91
CA THR A 59 -9.70 12.06 4.56
C THR A 59 -10.95 12.13 3.68
N ALA A 60 -11.03 13.09 2.77
CA ALA A 60 -12.27 13.44 2.09
C ALA A 60 -12.63 12.44 0.98
N GLY A 61 -12.94 11.18 1.32
CA GLY A 61 -13.23 10.14 0.32
C GLY A 61 -12.08 9.93 -0.67
N GLU A 62 -10.86 10.19 -0.23
CA GLU A 62 -9.65 10.07 -1.03
C GLU A 62 -9.21 8.59 -1.00
N THR A 63 -9.07 8.01 -2.19
CA THR A 63 -8.43 6.70 -2.34
C THR A 63 -6.94 6.89 -2.11
N LEU A 64 -6.32 5.98 -1.39
CA LEU A 64 -4.89 5.93 -1.15
C LEU A 64 -4.33 4.71 -1.87
N GLU A 65 -3.11 4.82 -2.38
CA GLU A 65 -2.41 3.70 -3.00
C GLU A 65 -1.06 3.49 -2.30
N VAL A 66 -0.81 2.27 -1.82
CA VAL A 66 0.53 1.87 -1.41
C VAL A 66 1.14 1.06 -2.53
N ARG A 67 2.27 1.52 -3.05
CA ARG A 67 3.01 0.84 -4.13
C ARG A 67 4.46 0.57 -3.76
N THR A 68 4.98 -0.52 -4.30
CA THR A 68 6.39 -0.90 -4.22
C THR A 68 6.79 -1.71 -5.45
N GLU A 69 8.05 -1.62 -5.84
CA GLU A 69 8.60 -2.29 -7.01
C GLU A 69 9.93 -2.98 -6.70
N ALA A 70 10.18 -4.14 -7.30
CA ALA A 70 11.48 -4.79 -7.21
C ALA A 70 11.91 -5.35 -8.55
N SER A 71 13.21 -5.36 -8.79
CA SER A 71 13.78 -5.93 -10.02
C SER A 71 14.90 -6.89 -9.66
N ALA A 72 15.40 -7.65 -10.64
CA ALA A 72 16.55 -8.54 -10.44
C ALA A 72 17.79 -7.82 -9.85
N SER A 73 17.93 -6.51 -10.10
CA SER A 73 19.04 -5.67 -9.61
C SER A 73 18.73 -4.89 -8.32
N GLN A 74 17.46 -4.82 -7.89
CA GLN A 74 17.02 -4.02 -6.75
C GLN A 74 16.00 -4.80 -5.91
N LYS A 75 16.35 -5.06 -4.64
CA LYS A 75 15.38 -5.61 -3.67
C LYS A 75 14.24 -4.63 -3.46
N PHE A 76 13.06 -5.14 -3.10
CA PHE A 76 11.91 -4.32 -2.73
C PHE A 76 12.35 -3.17 -1.79
N PRO A 77 12.17 -1.90 -2.19
CA PRO A 77 12.30 -0.77 -1.31
C PRO A 77 11.11 -0.74 -0.36
N ARG A 78 11.19 0.14 0.64
CA ARG A 78 10.07 0.36 1.54
C ARG A 78 8.87 0.84 0.71
N PRO A 79 7.68 0.25 0.87
CA PRO A 79 6.49 0.71 0.17
C PRO A 79 6.24 2.18 0.47
N GLU A 80 5.75 2.91 -0.52
CA GLU A 80 5.39 4.31 -0.39
C GLU A 80 3.89 4.46 -0.55
N LEU A 81 3.32 5.36 0.25
CA LEU A 81 1.92 5.72 0.21
C LEU A 81 1.74 6.94 -0.70
N TYR A 82 0.70 6.90 -1.51
CA TYR A 82 0.33 7.94 -2.45
C TYR A 82 -1.13 8.31 -2.21
N ALA A 83 -1.43 9.60 -2.24
CA ALA A 83 -2.81 10.06 -2.33
C ALA A 83 -3.26 9.88 -3.78
N ASP A 84 -4.20 8.98 -4.07
CA ASP A 84 -4.78 8.91 -5.41
C ASP A 84 -5.55 10.22 -5.63
N PRO A 85 -5.09 11.10 -6.54
CA PRO A 85 -5.89 12.25 -6.88
C PRO A 85 -7.02 11.65 -7.72
N SER A 86 -8.27 11.88 -7.32
CA SER A 86 -9.40 11.52 -8.17
C SER A 86 -9.28 12.21 -9.56
N GLY A 87 -8.56 11.61 -10.51
CA GLY A 87 -8.19 12.17 -11.83
C GLY A 87 -6.81 11.69 -12.33
N ASP A 88 -6.58 11.74 -13.66
CA ASP A 88 -5.38 11.29 -14.43
C ASP A 88 -4.00 11.88 -14.03
N THR A 89 -3.82 12.35 -12.80
CA THR A 89 -2.53 12.87 -12.29
C THR A 89 -1.91 11.81 -11.39
N GLU A 90 -0.60 11.60 -11.47
CA GLU A 90 0.08 10.73 -10.50
C GLU A 90 -0.02 11.39 -9.12
N GLY A 91 -0.48 10.63 -8.12
CA GLY A 91 -0.67 11.12 -6.76
C GLY A 91 0.60 11.63 -6.11
N ASP A 92 0.48 12.65 -5.26
CA ASP A 92 1.61 13.09 -4.46
C ASP A 92 2.01 12.00 -3.46
N PRO A 93 3.31 11.67 -3.35
CA PRO A 93 3.79 10.73 -2.35
C PRO A 93 3.58 11.31 -0.96
N LEU A 94 2.79 10.61 -0.15
CA LEU A 94 2.56 10.90 1.27
C LEU A 94 3.68 10.36 2.15
N GLY A 95 4.62 9.61 1.56
CA GLY A 95 5.84 9.15 2.20
C GLY A 95 5.92 7.63 2.39
N PRO A 96 7.05 7.14 2.92
CA PRO A 96 7.29 5.72 3.08
C PRO A 96 6.43 5.12 4.20
N VAL A 97 5.82 3.98 3.91
CA VAL A 97 5.01 3.21 4.85
C VAL A 97 5.90 2.61 5.92
N ALA A 98 5.66 3.02 7.16
CA ALA A 98 6.34 2.57 8.35
C ALA A 98 5.84 1.19 8.81
N ASP A 99 4.53 0.97 8.76
CA ASP A 99 3.83 -0.21 9.28
C ASP A 99 2.44 -0.38 8.63
N ILE A 100 2.00 -1.62 8.41
CA ILE A 100 0.64 -1.94 7.99
C ILE A 100 0.04 -2.91 9.02
N THR A 101 -1.04 -2.47 9.65
CA THR A 101 -1.78 -3.27 10.62
C THR A 101 -3.16 -3.64 10.06
N VAL A 102 -3.46 -4.93 10.01
CA VAL A 102 -4.77 -5.45 9.61
C VAL A 102 -5.69 -5.48 10.82
N GLU A 103 -6.85 -4.84 10.74
CA GLU A 103 -7.90 -4.99 11.74
C GLU A 103 -8.63 -6.30 11.46
N VAL A 104 -8.24 -7.36 12.18
CA VAL A 104 -9.04 -8.59 12.21
C VAL A 104 -10.37 -8.30 12.90
N ALA A 105 -11.47 -8.39 12.16
CA ALA A 105 -12.78 -8.43 12.75
C ALA A 105 -12.90 -9.74 13.53
N ASP A 106 -12.64 -9.70 14.85
CA ASP A 106 -12.98 -10.77 15.80
C ASP A 106 -14.44 -11.19 15.51
N THR A 107 -14.61 -12.35 14.88
CA THR A 107 -15.91 -12.96 14.54
C THR A 107 -16.18 -14.13 15.47
#